data_AF-A0A968E3N6-F1
#
_entry.id   AF-A0A968E3N6-F1
#
_cell.length_a   1.000
_cell.length_b   1.000
_cell.length_c   1.000
_cell.angle_alpha   90.00
_cell.angle_beta   90.00
_cell.angle_gamma   90.00
#
_symmetry.space_group_name_H-M   'P 1'
#
loop_
_entity.id
_entity.type
_entity.pdbx_description
1 polymer ?
#
loop_
_entity_poly.entity_id
_entity_poly.type
_entity_poly.pdbx_seq_one_letter_code
_entity_poly.pdbx_strand_id
1 'polypeptide(L)'
;MGLLLQPEIWENIRRLLQDFFDRAIIQFEQLFADIGVENPATEARILAALFDGISIHYMVDKENYPIEQIKDTLISKYSRENLLNK
;
A
#
# COMPACT_ATOMS: atom_id res chain seq x y z
N MET A 1 15.49 12.05 -16.52
CA MET A 1 16.52 11.85 -15.47
C MET A 1 17.05 13.17 -14.90
N GLY A 2 17.53 14.14 -15.70
CA GLY A 2 18.14 15.39 -15.16
C GLY A 2 17.25 16.30 -14.31
N LEU A 3 15.92 16.30 -14.53
CA LEU A 3 14.97 17.08 -13.72
C LEU A 3 14.76 16.49 -12.30
N LEU A 4 14.89 15.17 -12.14
CA LEU A 4 14.70 14.49 -10.85
C LEU A 4 15.90 14.66 -9.91
N LEU A 5 17.03 15.13 -10.44
CA LEU A 5 18.28 15.32 -9.71
C LEU A 5 18.46 16.77 -9.19
N GLN A 6 17.54 17.68 -9.54
CA GLN A 6 17.53 19.03 -8.98
C GLN A 6 17.00 18.96 -7.53
N PRO A 7 17.76 19.44 -6.53
CA PRO A 7 17.38 19.33 -5.11
C PRO A 7 15.97 19.85 -4.81
N GLU A 8 15.61 20.98 -5.41
CA GLU A 8 14.33 21.67 -5.19
C GLU A 8 13.16 20.89 -5.81
N ILE A 9 13.38 20.22 -6.94
CA ILE A 9 12.37 19.37 -7.58
C ILE A 9 12.19 18.08 -6.76
N TRP A 10 13.29 17.51 -6.26
CA TRP A 10 13.25 16.32 -5.42
C TRP A 10 12.50 16.53 -4.11
N GLU A 11 12.72 17.65 -3.41
CA GLU A 11 11.97 17.97 -2.18
C GLU A 11 10.46 18.10 -2.44
N ASN A 12 10.07 18.74 -3.54
CA ASN A 12 8.67 18.86 -3.91
C ASN A 12 8.04 17.51 -4.24
N ILE A 13 8.73 16.66 -5.03
CA ILE A 13 8.27 15.30 -5.34
C ILE A 13 8.16 14.48 -4.07
N ARG A 14 9.16 14.53 -3.19
CA ARG A 14 9.16 13.81 -1.91
C ARG A 14 7.96 14.21 -1.06
N ARG A 15 7.67 15.50 -0.92
CA ARG A 15 6.51 16.00 -0.18
C ARG A 15 5.20 15.50 -0.79
N LEU A 16 5.06 15.58 -2.12
CA LEU A 16 3.87 15.09 -2.81
C LEU A 16 3.64 13.59 -2.60
N LEU A 17 4.71 12.79 -2.65
CA LEU A 17 4.66 11.36 -2.38
C LEU A 17 4.29 11.07 -0.92
N GLN A 18 4.94 11.75 0.03
CA GLN A 18 4.63 11.63 1.46
C GLN A 18 3.15 11.95 1.73
N ASP A 19 2.68 13.09 1.24
CA ASP A 19 1.27 13.49 1.40
C ASP A 19 0.30 12.48 0.76
N PHE A 20 0.68 11.87 -0.36
CA PHE A 20 -0.14 10.85 -1.01
C PHE A 20 -0.21 9.57 -0.16
N PHE A 21 0.93 9.06 0.30
CA PHE A 21 0.98 7.84 1.12
C PHE A 21 0.31 8.05 2.48
N ASP A 22 0.53 9.19 3.13
CA ASP A 22 -0.11 9.52 4.41
C ASP A 22 -1.63 9.55 4.28
N ARG A 23 -2.15 10.18 3.21
CA ARG A 23 -3.60 10.16 2.91
C ARG A 23 -4.13 8.75 2.66
N ALA A 24 -3.38 7.92 1.93
CA ALA A 24 -3.79 6.54 1.66
C ALA A 24 -3.85 5.70 2.95
N ILE A 25 -2.86 5.83 3.83
CA ILE A 25 -2.84 5.13 5.13
C ILE A 25 -4.01 5.57 6.00
N ILE A 26 -4.31 6.88 6.07
CA ILE A 26 -5.46 7.39 6.83
C ILE A 26 -6.77 6.82 6.28
N GLN A 27 -6.93 6.71 4.96
CA GLN A 27 -8.12 6.11 4.35
C GLN A 27 -8.26 4.63 4.69
N PHE A 28 -7.16 3.86 4.67
CA PHE A 28 -7.18 2.46 5.08
C PHE A 28 -7.50 2.29 6.56
N GLU A 29 -6.93 3.14 7.42
CA GLU A 29 -7.21 3.12 8.86
C GLU A 29 -8.69 3.38 9.14
N GLN A 30 -9.27 4.40 8.50
CA GLN A 30 -10.71 4.68 8.63
C GLN A 30 -11.56 3.52 8.12
N LEU A 31 -11.21 2.94 6.96
CA LEU A 31 -11.91 1.78 6.41
C LEU A 31 -11.88 0.59 7.38
N PHE A 32 -10.73 0.28 7.97
CA PHE A 32 -10.60 -0.82 8.92
C PHE A 32 -11.32 -0.54 10.25
N ALA A 33 -11.36 0.72 10.70
CA ALA A 33 -12.15 1.11 11.86
C ALA A 33 -13.66 0.93 11.60
N ASP A 34 -14.15 1.35 10.44
CA ASP A 34 -15.56 1.23 10.05
C ASP A 34 -16.01 -0.26 9.92
N ILE A 35 -15.08 -1.15 9.57
CA ILE A 35 -15.32 -2.60 9.48
C ILE A 35 -15.26 -3.28 10.86
N GLY A 36 -14.63 -2.65 11.87
CA GLY A 36 -14.50 -3.18 13.22
C GLY A 36 -13.24 -4.04 13.46
N VAL A 37 -12.16 -3.79 12.71
CA VAL A 37 -10.86 -4.44 12.95
C VAL A 37 -10.27 -3.98 14.30
N GLU A 38 -9.69 -4.89 15.09
CA GLU A 38 -9.21 -4.60 16.46
C GLU A 38 -8.12 -3.51 16.51
N ASN A 39 -7.19 -3.51 15.54
CA ASN A 39 -6.12 -2.52 15.44
C ASN A 39 -6.03 -1.91 14.02
N PRO A 40 -6.94 -0.99 13.65
CA PRO A 40 -7.05 -0.44 12.31
C PRO A 40 -5.78 0.24 11.82
N ALA A 41 -5.11 0.98 12.69
CA ALA A 41 -3.89 1.73 12.38
C ALA A 41 -2.72 0.80 12.02
N THR A 42 -2.62 -0.36 12.67
CA THR A 42 -1.58 -1.35 12.38
C THR A 42 -1.91 -2.10 11.09
N GLU A 43 -3.16 -2.53 10.91
CA GLU A 43 -3.55 -3.25 9.68
C GLU A 43 -3.44 -2.36 8.43
N ALA A 44 -3.74 -1.06 8.54
CA ALA A 44 -3.52 -0.07 7.48
C ALA A 44 -2.05 0.01 7.04
N ARG A 45 -1.12 0.04 7.99
CA ARG A 45 0.33 0.05 7.71
C ARG A 45 0.80 -1.27 7.11
N ILE A 46 0.26 -2.40 7.55
CA ILE A 46 0.54 -3.71 6.96
C ILE A 46 0.08 -3.75 5.50
N LEU A 47 -1.15 -3.29 5.21
CA LEU A 47 -1.66 -3.26 3.84
C LEU A 47 -0.83 -2.35 2.94
N ALA A 48 -0.44 -1.17 3.42
CA ALA A 48 0.45 -0.27 2.70
C ALA A 48 1.80 -0.93 2.37
N ALA A 49 2.44 -1.56 3.36
CA ALA A 49 3.71 -2.26 3.16
C ALA A 49 3.61 -3.44 2.17
N LEU A 50 2.46 -4.14 2.15
CA LEU A 50 2.19 -5.17 1.16
C LEU A 50 2.14 -4.57 -0.24
N PHE A 51 1.42 -3.46 -0.43
CA PHE A 51 1.37 -2.78 -1.74
C PHE A 51 2.74 -2.28 -2.20
N ASP A 52 3.55 -1.72 -1.29
CA ASP A 52 4.91 -1.27 -1.61
C ASP A 52 5.77 -2.41 -2.14
N GLY A 53 5.82 -3.53 -1.39
CA GLY A 53 6.57 -4.72 -1.79
C GLY A 53 6.08 -5.29 -3.13
N ILE A 54 4.76 -5.44 -3.28
CA ILE A 54 4.15 -5.98 -4.51
C ILE A 54 4.47 -5.11 -5.72
N SER A 55 4.38 -3.79 -5.56
CA SER A 55 4.66 -2.83 -6.63
C SER A 55 6.12 -2.90 -7.08
N ILE A 56 7.07 -2.98 -6.14
CA ILE A 56 8.50 -3.10 -6.45
C ILE A 56 8.77 -4.42 -7.16
N HIS A 57 8.26 -5.55 -6.64
CA HIS A 57 8.51 -6.85 -7.27
C HIS A 57 7.89 -6.95 -8.67
N TYR A 58 6.67 -6.42 -8.88
CA TYR A 58 6.05 -6.37 -10.19
C TYR A 58 6.81 -5.48 -11.17
N MET A 59 7.38 -4.37 -10.71
CA MET A 59 8.20 -3.48 -11.53
C MET A 59 9.52 -4.12 -11.95
N VAL A 60 10.14 -4.89 -11.05
CA VAL A 60 11.44 -5.56 -11.29
C VAL A 60 11.31 -6.74 -12.25
N ASP A 61 10.27 -7.56 -12.10
CA ASP A 61 10.11 -8.79 -12.89
C ASP A 61 8.69 -8.94 -13.42
N LYS A 62 8.27 -7.97 -14.24
CA LYS A 62 6.88 -7.90 -14.75
C LYS A 62 6.43 -9.17 -15.48
N GLU A 63 7.34 -9.85 -16.17
CA GLU A 63 7.01 -10.99 -17.02
C GLU A 63 6.75 -12.27 -16.21
N ASN A 64 7.49 -12.49 -15.11
CA ASN A 64 7.36 -13.70 -14.31
C ASN A 64 6.64 -13.47 -12.97
N TYR A 65 6.44 -12.21 -12.56
CA TYR A 65 5.76 -11.90 -11.30
C TYR A 65 4.28 -12.29 -11.38
N PRO A 66 3.78 -13.16 -10.49
CA PRO A 66 2.43 -13.72 -10.58
C PRO A 66 1.37 -12.76 -10.02
N ILE A 67 1.23 -11.58 -10.64
CA ILE A 67 0.39 -10.49 -10.12
C ILE A 67 -1.08 -10.89 -9.91
N GLU A 68 -1.62 -11.73 -10.81
CA GLU A 68 -3.00 -12.21 -10.71
C GLU A 68 -3.22 -13.08 -9.46
N GLN A 69 -2.30 -14.02 -9.21
CA GLN A 69 -2.39 -14.92 -8.05
C GLN A 69 -2.21 -14.15 -6.73
N ILE A 70 -1.33 -13.14 -6.73
CA ILE A 70 -1.08 -12.27 -5.58
C ILE A 70 -2.29 -11.39 -5.29
N LYS A 71 -2.93 -10.84 -6.33
CA LYS A 71 -4.20 -10.11 -6.21
C LYS A 71 -5.28 -10.98 -5.58
N ASP A 72 -5.48 -12.20 -6.08
CA ASP A 72 -6.49 -13.12 -5.54
C ASP A 72 -6.21 -13.47 -4.07
N THR A 73 -4.93 -13.66 -3.73
CA THR A 73 -4.48 -13.91 -2.36
C THR A 73 -4.76 -12.71 -1.46
N LEU A 74 -4.48 -11.48 -1.91
CA LEU A 74 -4.78 -10.25 -1.16
C LEU A 74 -6.28 -10.08 -0.93
N ILE A 75 -7.12 -10.28 -1.96
CA ILE A 75 -8.58 -10.20 -1.82
C ILE A 75 -9.09 -11.21 -0.79
N SER A 76 -8.59 -12.44 -0.83
CA SER A 76 -8.93 -13.47 0.15
C SER A 76 -8.48 -13.06 1.57
N LYS A 77 -7.24 -12.58 1.72
CA LYS A 77 -6.69 -12.14 3.02
C LYS A 77 -7.49 -10.99 3.64
N TYR A 78 -7.97 -10.07 2.82
CA TYR A 78 -8.76 -8.91 3.22
C TYR A 78 -10.27 -9.12 3.03
N SER A 79 -10.72 -10.38 2.94
CA SER A 79 -12.15 -10.70 2.99
C SER A 79 -12.69 -10.40 4.40
N ARG A 80 -13.99 -10.08 4.50
CA ARG A 80 -14.63 -9.79 5.79
C ARG A 80 -14.41 -10.91 6.81
N GLU A 81 -14.52 -12.17 6.40
CA GLU A 81 -14.32 -13.33 7.25
C GLU A 81 -12.87 -13.40 7.78
N ASN A 82 -11.89 -13.24 6.90
CA ASN A 82 -10.48 -13.36 7.29
C ASN A 82 -9.93 -12.13 8.03
N LEU A 83 -10.58 -10.97 7.89
CA LEU A 83 -10.20 -9.76 8.60
C LEU A 83 -10.68 -9.73 10.05
N LEU A 84 -11.87 -10.28 10.32
CA LEU A 84 -12.48 -10.23 11.65
C LEU A 84 -12.12 -11.43 12.54
N ASN A 85 -11.55 -12.48 11.94
CA ASN A 85 -11.12 -13.70 12.63
C ASN A 85 -9.63 -13.68 13.03
N LYS A 86 -8.94 -12.56 12.84
CA LYS A 86 -7.57 -12.31 13.34
C LYS A 86 -7.63 -11.62 14.69
#